data_AF-A0A3N4VB84-F1
#
_entry.id   AF-A0A3N4VB84-F1
#
_cell.length_a   1.000
_cell.length_b   1.000
_cell.length_c   1.000
_cell.angle_alpha   90.00
_cell.angle_beta   90.00
_cell.angle_gamma   90.00
#
_symmetry.space_group_name_H-M   'P 1'
#
loop_
_entity.id
_entity.type
_entity.pdbx_description
1 polymer ?
#
loop_
_entity_poly.entity_id
_entity_poly.type
_entity_poly.pdbx_seq_one_letter_code
_entity_poly.pdbx_strand_id
1 'polypeptide(L)'
;MSSLQSTQGLLAALARYAGADRLYRLELGERSDELVVERWQGRESLSPSTADGGYEWWVDALSTDAHLDLEGYLGQRARLWTRLAGGGVASRSGLVREAACLGSDGSLARYR
;
A
#
# COMPACT_ATOMS: atom_id res chain seq x y z
N MET A 1 -31.37 9.90 -7.46
CA MET A 1 -30.72 9.23 -6.31
C MET A 1 -30.34 7.76 -6.57
N SER A 2 -30.72 7.15 -7.70
CA SER A 2 -30.30 5.77 -8.06
C SER A 2 -28.94 5.64 -8.78
N SER A 3 -28.33 6.71 -9.30
CA SER A 3 -27.05 6.58 -10.04
C SER A 3 -25.81 6.46 -9.16
N LEU A 4 -25.79 7.09 -7.98
CA LEU A 4 -24.67 7.03 -7.03
C LEU A 4 -24.51 5.63 -6.39
N GLN A 5 -25.62 4.92 -6.18
CA GLN A 5 -25.62 3.53 -5.73
C GLN A 5 -25.09 2.55 -6.80
N SER A 6 -25.16 2.92 -8.08
CA SER A 6 -24.64 2.11 -9.19
C SER A 6 -23.12 2.26 -9.37
N THR A 7 -22.56 3.45 -9.11
CA THR A 7 -21.11 3.72 -9.23
C THR A 7 -20.29 3.09 -8.10
N GLN A 8 -20.81 3.06 -6.87
CA GLN A 8 -20.19 2.33 -5.75
C GLN A 8 -20.13 0.81 -5.99
N GLY A 9 -21.17 0.24 -6.61
CA GLY A 9 -21.19 -1.17 -7.02
C GLY A 9 -20.11 -1.53 -8.05
N LEU A 10 -19.73 -0.59 -8.93
CA LEU A 10 -18.68 -0.74 -9.95
C LEU A 10 -17.27 -0.63 -9.37
N LEU A 11 -17.04 0.30 -8.42
CA LEU A 11 -15.74 0.46 -7.76
C LEU A 11 -15.39 -0.74 -6.88
N ALA A 12 -16.37 -1.32 -6.18
CA ALA A 12 -16.20 -2.58 -5.45
C ALA A 12 -15.94 -3.78 -6.38
N ALA A 13 -16.47 -3.78 -7.60
CA ALA A 13 -16.18 -4.80 -8.61
C ALA A 13 -14.78 -4.63 -9.25
N LEU A 14 -14.29 -3.39 -9.41
CA LEU A 14 -12.91 -3.10 -9.84
C LEU A 14 -11.87 -3.46 -8.77
N ALA A 15 -12.20 -3.27 -7.49
CA ALA A 15 -11.40 -3.77 -6.37
C ALA A 15 -11.32 -5.32 -6.34
N ARG A 16 -12.25 -6.06 -6.97
CA ARG A 16 -12.24 -7.53 -7.06
C ARG A 16 -11.34 -8.10 -8.18
N TYR A 17 -10.95 -7.31 -9.17
CA TYR A 17 -9.84 -7.65 -10.09
C TYR A 17 -8.47 -7.39 -9.46
N ALA A 18 -8.50 -6.84 -8.25
CA ALA A 18 -7.37 -6.24 -7.59
C ALA A 18 -6.74 -7.23 -6.59
N GLY A 19 -6.43 -8.46 -7.05
CA GLY A 19 -5.70 -9.45 -6.26
C GLY A 19 -4.88 -10.43 -7.11
N ALA A 20 -5.48 -11.03 -8.14
CA ALA A 20 -4.83 -12.07 -8.94
C ALA A 20 -3.70 -11.54 -9.84
N ASP A 21 -3.83 -10.30 -10.38
CA ASP A 21 -2.88 -9.74 -11.37
C ASP A 21 -2.28 -8.37 -11.01
N ARG A 22 -2.28 -7.99 -9.72
CA ARG A 22 -1.67 -6.71 -9.34
C ARG A 22 -0.17 -6.68 -9.59
N LEU A 23 0.30 -5.57 -10.16
CA LEU A 23 1.72 -5.28 -10.25
C LEU A 23 2.37 -5.19 -8.85
N TYR A 24 1.67 -4.59 -7.88
CA TYR A 24 2.16 -4.38 -6.52
C TYR A 24 1.24 -5.00 -5.47
N ARG A 25 1.84 -5.61 -4.44
CA ARG A 25 1.14 -6.09 -3.23
C ARG A 25 1.90 -5.64 -1.99
N LEU A 26 1.20 -5.09 -1.01
CA LEU A 26 1.79 -4.72 0.27
C LEU A 26 1.35 -5.74 1.32
N GLU A 27 2.32 -6.43 1.91
CA GLU A 27 2.11 -7.25 3.11
C GLU A 27 2.44 -6.40 4.33
N LEU A 28 1.47 -6.20 5.22
CA LEU A 28 1.61 -5.39 6.43
C LEU A 28 0.74 -6.01 7.53
N GLY A 29 1.38 -6.84 8.37
CA GLY A 29 0.69 -7.61 9.40
C GLY A 29 -0.40 -8.53 8.84
N GLU A 30 -1.35 -8.89 9.70
CA GLU A 30 -2.45 -9.80 9.37
C GLU A 30 -3.50 -9.18 8.43
N ARG A 31 -3.42 -7.87 8.11
CA ARG A 31 -4.42 -7.13 7.31
C ARG A 31 -3.92 -6.66 5.94
N SER A 32 -3.03 -7.45 5.34
CA SER A 32 -2.42 -7.17 4.03
C SER A 32 -3.44 -6.94 2.89
N ASP A 33 -4.64 -7.51 3.01
CA ASP A 33 -5.64 -7.51 1.94
C ASP A 33 -6.49 -6.23 1.87
N GLU A 34 -6.40 -5.35 2.87
CA GLU A 34 -7.17 -4.10 2.95
C GLU A 34 -6.51 -2.95 2.19
N LEU A 35 -5.23 -3.10 1.79
CA LEU A 35 -4.43 -2.04 1.19
C LEU A 35 -4.11 -2.30 -0.30
N VAL A 36 -4.53 -1.36 -1.12
CA VAL A 36 -4.34 -1.31 -2.57
C VAL A 36 -3.21 -0.36 -2.89
N VAL A 37 -2.01 -0.84 -3.21
CA VAL A 37 -0.89 0.03 -3.58
C VAL A 37 -1.21 0.84 -4.85
N GLU A 38 -1.20 2.18 -4.72
CA GLU A 38 -1.39 3.14 -5.80
C GLU A 38 -0.05 3.48 -6.47
N ARG A 39 0.98 3.77 -5.66
CA ARG A 39 2.34 4.05 -6.11
C ARG A 39 3.35 3.77 -4.99
N TRP A 40 4.62 3.68 -5.38
CA TRP A 40 5.71 3.68 -4.42
C TRP A 40 6.95 4.35 -5.02
N GLN A 41 7.81 4.85 -4.13
CA GLN A 41 9.13 5.37 -4.46
C GLN A 41 10.09 5.08 -3.32
N GLY A 42 11.38 5.18 -3.59
CA GLY A 42 12.36 5.03 -2.53
C GLY A 42 13.78 5.33 -2.96
N ARG A 43 14.65 5.35 -1.97
CA ARG A 43 16.08 5.50 -2.13
C ARG A 43 16.78 4.35 -1.44
N GLU A 44 17.89 3.91 -2.02
CA GLU A 44 18.81 2.95 -1.41
C GLU A 44 20.25 3.41 -1.67
N SER A 45 21.13 3.24 -0.69
CA SER A 45 22.56 3.56 -0.81
C SER A 45 23.41 2.37 -0.36
N LEU A 46 24.41 1.99 -1.14
CA LEU A 46 25.39 0.96 -0.76
C LEU A 46 26.39 1.56 0.22
N SER A 47 26.64 0.87 1.34
CA SER A 47 27.64 1.26 2.35
C SER A 47 27.55 2.74 2.75
N PRO A 48 26.40 3.17 3.31
CA PRO A 48 26.20 4.55 3.70
C PRO A 48 27.26 5.01 4.71
N SER A 49 27.86 6.17 4.45
CA SER A 49 28.91 6.76 5.31
C SER A 49 28.34 7.54 6.52
N THR A 50 27.04 7.78 6.53
CA THR A 50 26.31 8.51 7.57
C THR A 50 25.25 7.62 8.20
N ALA A 51 24.90 7.87 9.47
CA ALA A 51 23.82 7.15 10.17
C ALA A 51 22.46 7.29 9.46
N ASP A 52 22.23 8.40 8.76
CA ASP A 52 21.02 8.64 7.94
C ASP A 52 21.10 8.02 6.54
N GLY A 53 22.16 7.28 6.24
CA GLY A 53 22.29 6.58 4.97
C GLY A 53 21.77 5.14 5.09
N GLY A 54 21.07 4.68 4.07
CA GLY A 54 20.46 3.35 4.03
C GLY A 54 19.40 3.28 2.94
N TYR A 55 18.26 2.68 3.27
CA TYR A 55 17.10 2.64 2.40
C TYR A 55 15.88 3.31 3.03
N GLU A 56 15.01 3.86 2.20
CA GLU A 56 13.69 4.36 2.59
C GLU A 56 12.70 4.08 1.47
N TRP A 57 11.50 3.61 1.85
CA TRP A 57 10.41 3.33 0.93
C TRP A 57 9.19 4.15 1.36
N TRP A 58 8.59 4.87 0.42
CA TRP A 58 7.28 5.49 0.58
C TRP A 58 6.29 4.71 -0.28
N VAL A 59 5.17 4.31 0.30
CA VAL A 59 4.14 3.51 -0.39
C VAL A 59 2.80 4.21 -0.16
N ASP A 60 2.15 4.66 -1.23
CA ASP A 60 0.79 5.16 -1.12
C ASP A 60 -0.17 4.02 -1.42
N ALA A 61 -1.16 3.84 -0.55
CA ALA A 61 -2.15 2.79 -0.68
C ALA A 61 -3.56 3.33 -0.47
N LEU A 62 -4.53 2.68 -1.10
CA LEU A 62 -5.95 2.97 -0.99
C LEU A 62 -6.61 1.87 -0.16
N SER A 63 -7.57 2.23 0.68
CA SER A 63 -8.45 1.30 1.39
C SER A 63 -9.88 1.79 1.36
N THR A 64 -10.83 0.87 1.34
CA THR A 64 -12.25 1.17 1.57
C THR A 64 -12.56 1.40 3.04
N ASP A 65 -11.64 1.04 3.94
CA ASP A 65 -11.70 1.42 5.35
C ASP A 65 -10.98 2.76 5.56
N ALA A 66 -11.71 3.75 6.07
CA ALA A 66 -11.20 5.08 6.39
C ALA A 66 -10.67 5.21 7.83
N HIS A 67 -10.71 4.12 8.60
CA HIS A 67 -10.41 4.09 10.04
C HIS A 67 -9.34 3.05 10.42
N LEU A 68 -8.42 2.77 9.50
CA LEU A 68 -7.27 1.89 9.78
C LEU A 68 -6.51 2.35 11.03
N ASP A 69 -6.11 1.38 11.86
CA ASP A 69 -5.28 1.60 13.05
C ASP A 69 -3.81 1.80 12.64
N LEU A 70 -3.47 3.05 12.33
CA LEU A 70 -2.12 3.41 11.84
C LEU A 70 -1.06 3.28 12.93
N GLU A 71 -1.42 3.52 14.20
CA GLU A 71 -0.49 3.35 15.31
C GLU A 71 -0.09 1.87 15.46
N GLY A 72 -1.05 0.96 15.28
CA GLY A 72 -0.81 -0.48 15.26
C GLY A 72 0.13 -0.96 14.15
N TYR A 73 0.40 -0.14 13.13
CA TYR A 73 1.37 -0.44 12.08
C TYR A 73 2.80 -0.02 12.42
N LEU A 74 3.01 0.94 13.31
CA LEU A 74 4.36 1.45 13.60
C LEU A 74 5.28 0.34 14.14
N GLY A 75 6.48 0.26 13.60
CA GLY A 75 7.46 -0.77 13.93
C GLY A 75 7.16 -2.17 13.36
N GLN A 76 5.99 -2.38 12.75
CA GLN A 76 5.67 -3.63 12.08
C GLN A 76 6.50 -3.80 10.81
N ARG A 77 6.77 -5.05 10.44
CA ARG A 77 7.39 -5.36 9.16
C ARG A 77 6.39 -5.16 8.02
N ALA A 78 6.80 -4.36 7.04
CA ALA A 78 6.12 -4.23 5.75
C ALA A 78 6.93 -4.91 4.64
N ARG A 79 6.26 -5.54 3.67
CA ARG A 79 6.88 -6.06 2.47
C ARG A 79 6.08 -5.69 1.23
N LEU A 80 6.71 -4.93 0.33
CA LEU A 80 6.20 -4.62 -0.99
C LEU A 80 6.68 -5.67 -1.99
N TRP A 81 5.75 -6.37 -2.62
CA TRP A 81 6.00 -7.26 -3.74
C TRP A 81 5.72 -6.56 -5.06
N THR A 82 6.56 -6.82 -6.06
CA THR A 82 6.42 -6.33 -7.43
C THR A 82 6.49 -7.50 -8.40
N ARG A 83 5.49 -7.67 -9.27
CA ARG A 83 5.56 -8.64 -10.38
C ARG A 83 6.56 -8.15 -11.43
N LEU A 84 7.35 -9.09 -11.96
CA LEU A 84 8.32 -8.83 -13.03
C LEU A 84 7.78 -9.37 -14.35
N ALA A 85 8.24 -8.80 -15.47
CA ALA A 85 7.80 -9.21 -16.82
C ALA A 85 8.04 -10.70 -17.12
N GLY A 86 9.06 -11.32 -16.50
CA GLY A 86 9.35 -12.75 -16.63
C GLY A 86 8.48 -13.68 -15.77
N GLY A 87 7.41 -13.17 -15.16
CA GLY A 87 6.52 -13.95 -14.28
C GLY A 87 7.02 -14.12 -12.84
N GLY A 88 8.27 -13.72 -12.55
CA GLY A 88 8.82 -13.69 -11.19
C GLY A 88 8.30 -12.52 -10.35
N VAL A 89 8.78 -12.45 -9.11
CA VAL A 89 8.50 -11.35 -8.19
C VAL A 89 9.79 -10.78 -7.59
N ALA A 90 9.83 -9.46 -7.40
CA ALA A 90 10.81 -8.79 -6.57
C ALA A 90 10.16 -8.34 -5.26
N SER A 91 10.91 -8.34 -4.16
CA SER A 91 10.42 -7.85 -2.87
C SER A 91 11.30 -6.73 -2.33
N ARG A 92 10.68 -5.75 -1.69
CA ARG A 92 11.32 -4.79 -0.79
C ARG A 92 10.65 -4.89 0.56
N SER A 93 11.43 -4.84 1.63
CA SER A 93 10.88 -4.89 2.98
C SER A 93 11.56 -3.87 3.89
N GLY A 94 10.85 -3.47 4.93
CA GLY A 94 11.34 -2.58 5.96
C GLY A 94 10.45 -2.63 7.20
N LEU A 95 10.73 -1.76 8.16
CA LEU A 95 9.83 -1.48 9.26
C LEU A 95 9.05 -0.21 8.95
N VAL A 96 7.78 -0.16 9.34
CA VAL A 96 6.96 1.06 9.23
C VAL A 96 7.49 2.07 10.25
N ARG A 97 8.09 3.16 9.77
CA ARG A 97 8.55 4.27 10.61
C ARG A 97 7.45 5.32 10.82
N GLU A 98 6.61 5.50 9.81
CA GLU A 98 5.56 6.52 9.76
C GLU A 98 4.38 5.94 8.98
N ALA A 99 3.16 6.29 9.40
CA ALA A 99 1.93 5.96 8.70
C ALA A 99 0.93 7.12 8.85
N ALA A 100 0.25 7.51 7.77
CA ALA A 100 -0.67 8.65 7.78
C ALA A 100 -1.87 8.45 6.82
N CYS A 101 -3.04 8.93 7.23
CA CYS A 101 -4.18 9.12 6.33
C CYS A 101 -4.00 10.45 5.58
N LEU A 102 -3.90 10.38 4.24
CA LEU A 102 -3.74 11.53 3.36
C LEU A 102 -5.08 12.16 2.94
N GLY A 103 -6.20 11.47 3.19
CA GLY A 103 -7.56 11.96 2.93
C GLY A 103 -8.53 10.85 2.54
N SER A 104 -9.83 11.14 2.62
CA SER A 104 -10.91 10.23 2.23
C SER A 104 -12.03 10.98 1.52
N ASP A 105 -12.66 10.36 0.52
CA ASP A 105 -13.84 10.89 -0.17
C ASP A 105 -15.17 10.31 0.37
N GLY A 106 -15.12 9.55 1.47
CA GLY A 106 -16.26 8.87 2.08
C GLY A 106 -16.49 7.45 1.56
N SER A 107 -15.78 7.02 0.52
CA SER A 107 -15.80 5.64 0.02
C SER A 107 -14.42 5.00 -0.10
N LEU A 108 -13.39 5.84 -0.27
CA LEU A 108 -12.01 5.42 -0.39
C LEU A 108 -11.12 6.39 0.39
N ALA A 109 -10.25 5.84 1.21
CA ALA A 109 -9.23 6.56 1.93
C ALA A 109 -7.85 6.27 1.35
N ARG A 110 -7.01 7.31 1.27
CA ARG A 110 -5.61 7.20 0.88
C ARG A 110 -4.73 7.25 2.11
N TYR A 111 -3.79 6.33 2.17
CA TYR A 111 -2.79 6.20 3.22
C TYR A 111 -1.38 6.25 2.66
N ARG A 112 -0.43 6.53 3.53
CA ARG A 112 1.01 6.38 3.31
C ARG A 112 1.64 5.72 4.52
#